data_AF-A0A5C4LFB7-F1
#
_entry.id   AF-A0A5C4LFB7-F1
#
_cell.length_a   1.000
_cell.length_b   1.000
_cell.length_c   1.000
_cell.angle_alpha   90.00
_cell.angle_beta   90.00
_cell.angle_gamma   90.00
#
_symmetry.space_group_name_H-M   'P 1'
#
loop_
_entity.id
_entity.type
_entity.pdbx_description
1 polymer ?
#
loop_
_entity_poly.entity_id
_entity_poly.type
_entity_poly.pdbx_seq_one_letter_code
_entity_poly.pdbx_strand_id
1 'polypeptide(L)'
;MVDSHCHLDSPGLAERLPEVLARAKAAGIDRMVTISTRVARFETYRALSEAHPEVLFTVGTHPHQAGEEPDVTAEEIVALARHPRCIGIGEAGLDYHYDYAPRDVQQKVFRTHIAAARESGLPLVIHAREADEDVGRILTEEMGRGAFKAVLHCFSSGRRLAEVGVELGLSISFSGIVTFRNSDEIRSIAAAVPRDRLLVETDAPYLAPVPHRGRPNEPAFVADTARVLAETVGLTPDDLAALTTDNFYRLFDKAAAHR
;
A
#
# COMPACT_ATOMS: atom_id res chain seq x y z
N MET A 1 -3.87 1.79 -15.85
CA MET A 1 -3.04 2.13 -14.65
C MET A 1 -3.50 1.32 -13.44
N VAL A 2 -2.68 1.20 -12.40
CA VAL A 2 -3.01 0.46 -11.17
C VAL A 2 -3.17 1.41 -9.98
N ASP A 3 -4.25 1.27 -9.23
CA ASP A 3 -4.34 1.80 -7.87
C ASP A 3 -3.79 0.76 -6.88
N SER A 4 -2.57 1.00 -6.38
CA SER A 4 -1.83 -0.01 -5.62
C SER A 4 -2.28 -0.15 -4.15
N HIS A 5 -3.15 0.74 -3.65
CA HIS A 5 -3.64 0.70 -2.26
C HIS A 5 -4.99 1.41 -2.13
N CYS A 6 -6.05 0.64 -1.85
CA CYS A 6 -7.35 1.18 -1.44
C CYS A 6 -8.08 0.21 -0.49
N HIS A 7 -9.16 0.67 0.15
CA HIS A 7 -9.97 -0.08 1.12
C HIS A 7 -11.40 -0.21 0.60
N LEU A 8 -11.60 -1.05 -0.42
CA LEU A 8 -12.90 -1.21 -1.10
C LEU A 8 -13.97 -1.84 -0.20
N ASP A 9 -13.57 -2.53 0.87
CA ASP A 9 -14.46 -3.06 1.91
C ASP A 9 -14.89 -2.01 2.93
N SER A 10 -14.34 -0.78 2.85
CA SER A 10 -14.66 0.28 3.79
C SER A 10 -16.10 0.80 3.58
N PRO A 11 -16.81 1.14 4.68
CA PRO A 11 -18.10 1.80 4.61
C PRO A 11 -18.05 3.05 3.71
N GLY A 12 -19.09 3.23 2.89
CA GLY A 12 -19.23 4.29 1.89
C GLY A 12 -18.74 3.90 0.48
N LEU A 13 -17.73 3.03 0.37
CA LEU A 13 -17.29 2.46 -0.91
C LEU A 13 -17.97 1.14 -1.19
N ALA A 14 -18.01 0.24 -0.19
CA ALA A 14 -18.56 -1.11 -0.35
C ALA A 14 -20.00 -1.13 -0.87
N GLU A 15 -20.85 -0.19 -0.41
CA GLU A 15 -22.26 -0.10 -0.79
C GLU A 15 -22.46 0.42 -2.22
N ARG A 16 -21.44 1.04 -2.81
CA ARG A 16 -21.48 1.65 -4.16
C ARG A 16 -20.44 1.05 -5.09
N LEU A 17 -19.92 -0.11 -4.74
CA LEU A 17 -18.78 -0.72 -5.41
C LEU A 17 -18.94 -0.83 -6.93
N PRO A 18 -20.08 -1.26 -7.51
CA PRO A 18 -20.24 -1.32 -8.96
C PRO A 18 -20.02 0.04 -9.64
N GLU A 19 -20.47 1.14 -9.03
CA GLU A 19 -20.29 2.49 -9.56
C GLU A 19 -18.85 2.98 -9.40
N VAL A 20 -18.22 2.66 -8.26
CA VAL A 20 -16.82 2.99 -7.97
C VAL A 20 -15.89 2.33 -9.00
N LEU A 21 -16.10 1.03 -9.27
CA LEU A 21 -15.33 0.28 -10.27
C LEU A 21 -15.58 0.80 -11.70
N ALA A 22 -16.82 1.14 -12.03
CA ALA A 22 -17.15 1.74 -13.33
C ALA A 22 -16.44 3.09 -13.54
N ARG A 23 -16.40 3.96 -12.52
CA ARG A 23 -15.65 5.23 -12.58
C ARG A 23 -14.15 5.01 -12.67
N ALA A 24 -13.59 4.06 -11.92
CA ALA A 24 -12.18 3.68 -12.00
C ALA A 24 -11.80 3.25 -13.43
N LYS A 25 -12.59 2.36 -14.02
CA LYS A 25 -12.40 1.92 -15.42
C LYS A 25 -12.51 3.08 -16.42
N ALA A 26 -13.49 3.97 -16.26
CA ALA A 26 -13.64 5.14 -17.12
C ALA A 26 -12.45 6.12 -17.02
N ALA A 27 -11.76 6.14 -15.87
CA ALA A 27 -10.53 6.91 -15.64
C ALA A 27 -9.25 6.17 -16.08
N GLY A 28 -9.36 5.00 -16.73
CA GLY A 28 -8.20 4.22 -17.19
C GLY A 28 -7.49 3.45 -16.07
N ILE A 29 -8.20 3.15 -14.97
CA ILE A 29 -7.69 2.33 -13.87
C ILE A 29 -8.17 0.89 -14.08
N ASP A 30 -7.23 0.00 -14.41
CA ASP A 30 -7.53 -1.38 -14.83
C ASP A 30 -7.41 -2.38 -13.68
N ARG A 31 -6.70 -2.00 -12.62
CA ARG A 31 -6.45 -2.83 -11.44
C ARG A 31 -6.46 -2.01 -10.17
N MET A 32 -6.99 -2.62 -9.12
CA MET A 32 -7.01 -2.09 -7.76
C MET A 32 -6.56 -3.18 -6.80
N VAL A 33 -5.84 -2.79 -5.75
CA VAL A 33 -5.51 -3.69 -4.64
C VAL A 33 -6.28 -3.25 -3.41
N THR A 34 -7.25 -4.06 -2.99
CA THR A 34 -7.91 -3.85 -1.71
C THR A 34 -7.00 -4.35 -0.58
N ILE A 35 -6.84 -3.55 0.46
CA ILE A 35 -5.85 -3.82 1.49
C ILE A 35 -6.51 -4.39 2.74
N SER A 36 -5.91 -5.45 3.27
CA SER A 36 -6.36 -6.06 4.52
C SER A 36 -5.98 -5.21 5.71
N THR A 37 -6.93 -4.98 6.62
CA THR A 37 -6.67 -4.39 7.94
C THR A 37 -6.70 -5.41 9.07
N ARG A 38 -7.28 -6.59 8.82
CA ARG A 38 -7.41 -7.70 9.78
C ARG A 38 -7.31 -9.03 9.06
N VAL A 39 -6.52 -9.95 9.60
CA VAL A 39 -6.42 -11.31 9.08
C VAL A 39 -7.75 -12.05 9.20
N ALA A 40 -8.49 -11.83 10.29
CA ALA A 40 -9.82 -12.38 10.52
C ALA A 40 -10.86 -11.99 9.45
N ARG A 41 -10.60 -10.92 8.67
CA ARG A 41 -11.48 -10.47 7.58
C ARG A 41 -11.10 -11.02 6.20
N PHE A 42 -10.16 -11.97 6.13
CA PHE A 42 -9.72 -12.61 4.88
C PHE A 42 -10.86 -12.95 3.91
N GLU A 43 -11.94 -13.56 4.40
CA GLU A 43 -13.09 -13.95 3.57
C GLU A 43 -13.78 -12.75 2.88
N THR A 44 -13.75 -11.57 3.48
CA THR A 44 -14.27 -10.34 2.86
C THR A 44 -13.44 -9.98 1.62
N TYR A 45 -12.12 -9.96 1.76
CA TYR A 45 -11.20 -9.61 0.68
C TYR A 45 -11.18 -10.66 -0.42
N ARG A 46 -11.25 -11.95 -0.04
CA ARG A 46 -11.41 -13.07 -0.97
C ARG A 46 -12.67 -12.89 -1.82
N ALA A 47 -13.83 -12.74 -1.19
CA ALA A 47 -15.11 -12.59 -1.88
C ALA A 47 -15.13 -11.37 -2.82
N LEU A 48 -14.57 -10.25 -2.37
CA LEU A 48 -14.44 -9.05 -3.20
C LEU A 48 -13.60 -9.32 -4.46
N SER A 49 -12.44 -9.94 -4.29
CA SER A 49 -11.54 -10.22 -5.41
C SER A 49 -12.14 -11.25 -6.39
N GLU A 50 -12.87 -12.25 -5.90
CA GLU A 50 -13.49 -13.29 -6.74
C GLU A 50 -14.67 -12.72 -7.56
N ALA A 51 -15.42 -11.78 -6.99
CA ALA A 51 -16.54 -11.13 -7.67
C ALA A 51 -16.09 -10.10 -8.71
N HIS A 52 -14.89 -9.52 -8.57
CA HIS A 52 -14.40 -8.42 -9.38
C HIS A 52 -12.99 -8.71 -9.93
N PRO A 53 -12.86 -9.15 -11.19
CA PRO A 53 -11.59 -9.53 -11.81
C PRO A 53 -10.50 -8.45 -11.75
N GLU A 54 -10.87 -7.18 -11.73
CA GLU A 54 -10.00 -6.02 -11.60
C GLU A 54 -9.46 -5.78 -10.18
N VAL A 55 -9.98 -6.48 -9.16
CA VAL A 55 -9.59 -6.32 -7.76
C VAL A 55 -8.71 -7.49 -7.30
N LEU A 56 -7.52 -7.19 -6.81
CA LEU A 56 -6.63 -8.09 -6.07
C LEU A 56 -6.60 -7.67 -4.61
N PHE A 57 -5.99 -8.48 -3.74
CA PHE A 57 -5.96 -8.16 -2.31
C PHE A 57 -4.67 -8.57 -1.60
N THR A 58 -4.48 -8.04 -0.39
CA THR A 58 -3.44 -8.43 0.56
C THR A 58 -4.04 -9.08 1.80
N VAL A 59 -3.23 -9.73 2.63
CA VAL A 59 -3.66 -10.25 3.94
C VAL A 59 -2.71 -9.79 5.04
N GLY A 60 -3.27 -9.24 6.11
CA GLY A 60 -2.48 -8.75 7.25
C GLY A 60 -3.30 -7.94 8.26
N THR A 61 -2.62 -7.55 9.34
CA THR A 61 -3.15 -6.81 10.50
C THR A 61 -2.54 -5.41 10.56
N HIS A 62 -3.38 -4.40 10.36
CA HIS A 62 -2.99 -3.00 10.46
C HIS A 62 -2.57 -2.64 11.90
N PRO A 63 -1.63 -1.72 12.15
CA PRO A 63 -1.17 -1.37 13.50
C PRO A 63 -2.28 -1.02 14.50
N HIS A 64 -3.33 -0.34 14.05
CA HIS A 64 -4.52 -0.06 14.88
C HIS A 64 -5.22 -1.33 15.40
N GLN A 65 -5.10 -2.44 14.68
CA GLN A 65 -5.72 -3.73 14.99
C GLN A 65 -4.74 -4.71 15.64
N ALA A 66 -3.47 -4.33 15.82
CA ALA A 66 -2.45 -5.22 16.36
C ALA A 66 -2.82 -5.81 17.74
N GLY A 67 -3.54 -5.04 18.57
CA GLY A 67 -4.06 -5.51 19.87
C GLY A 67 -5.23 -6.48 19.78
N GLU A 68 -5.94 -6.54 18.65
CA GLU A 68 -7.03 -7.49 18.42
C GLU A 68 -6.51 -8.86 17.92
N GLU A 69 -5.38 -8.86 17.20
CA GLU A 69 -4.79 -10.04 16.56
C GLU A 69 -3.32 -10.31 16.99
N PRO A 70 -2.96 -10.23 18.29
CA PRO A 70 -1.56 -10.30 18.72
C PRO A 70 -0.91 -11.68 18.56
N ASP A 71 -1.74 -12.71 18.38
CA ASP A 71 -1.33 -14.12 18.34
C ASP A 71 -1.43 -14.74 16.94
N VAL A 72 -1.84 -13.97 15.92
CA VAL A 72 -1.76 -14.41 14.53
C VAL A 72 -0.30 -14.72 14.19
N THR A 73 -0.08 -15.89 13.63
CA THR A 73 1.24 -16.42 13.30
C THR A 73 1.64 -16.13 11.84
N ALA A 74 2.93 -16.21 11.55
CA ALA A 74 3.41 -16.03 10.17
C ALA A 74 2.90 -17.17 9.28
N GLU A 75 2.83 -18.38 9.81
CA GLU A 75 2.37 -19.58 9.12
C GLU A 75 0.89 -19.48 8.71
N GLU A 76 0.03 -18.90 9.56
CA GLU A 76 -1.37 -18.64 9.22
C GLU A 76 -1.49 -17.62 8.09
N ILE A 77 -0.74 -16.52 8.15
CA ILE A 77 -0.71 -15.49 7.09
C ILE A 77 -0.24 -16.11 5.78
N VAL A 78 0.84 -16.90 5.79
CA VAL A 78 1.40 -17.58 4.62
C VAL A 78 0.37 -18.56 4.02
N ALA A 79 -0.35 -19.31 4.86
CA ALA A 79 -1.38 -20.24 4.40
C ALA A 79 -2.50 -19.52 3.65
N LEU A 80 -3.00 -18.40 4.17
CA LEU A 80 -4.02 -17.57 3.53
C LEU A 80 -3.50 -16.93 2.23
N ALA A 81 -2.25 -16.45 2.25
CA ALA A 81 -1.62 -15.79 1.12
C ALA A 81 -1.37 -16.72 -0.09
N ARG A 82 -1.55 -18.04 0.06
CA ARG A 82 -1.53 -18.99 -1.07
C ARG A 82 -2.69 -18.78 -2.04
N HIS A 83 -3.77 -18.11 -1.62
CA HIS A 83 -4.89 -17.79 -2.51
C HIS A 83 -4.40 -17.07 -3.79
N PRO A 84 -4.82 -17.46 -5.00
CA PRO A 84 -4.24 -16.97 -6.25
C PRO A 84 -4.39 -15.46 -6.45
N ARG A 85 -5.41 -14.84 -5.85
CA ARG A 85 -5.68 -13.39 -5.91
C ARG A 85 -5.12 -12.58 -4.73
N CYS A 86 -4.55 -13.26 -3.73
CA CYS A 86 -3.81 -12.61 -2.64
C CYS A 86 -2.37 -12.38 -3.11
N ILE A 87 -1.96 -11.13 -3.28
CA ILE A 87 -0.70 -10.76 -3.94
C ILE A 87 0.33 -10.11 -3.02
N GLY A 88 -0.03 -9.83 -1.77
CA GLY A 88 0.84 -9.15 -0.81
C GLY A 88 0.47 -9.47 0.63
N ILE A 89 1.41 -9.20 1.53
CA ILE A 89 1.20 -9.25 2.97
C ILE A 89 0.97 -7.83 3.48
N GLY A 90 0.11 -7.67 4.47
CA GLY A 90 -0.24 -6.38 5.04
C GLY A 90 -1.69 -5.96 4.73
N GLU A 91 -2.11 -4.79 5.15
CA GLU A 91 -1.29 -3.74 5.75
C GLU A 91 -0.72 -4.14 7.12
N ALA A 92 0.54 -3.82 7.37
CA ALA A 92 1.18 -3.99 8.68
C ALA A 92 2.24 -2.90 8.86
N GLY A 93 2.59 -2.58 10.09
CA GLY A 93 3.52 -1.48 10.33
C GLY A 93 3.34 -0.87 11.70
N LEU A 94 3.61 0.43 11.82
CA LEU A 94 3.53 1.17 13.08
C LEU A 94 2.76 2.48 12.91
N ASP A 95 1.83 2.75 13.83
CA ASP A 95 1.12 4.03 13.94
C ASP A 95 1.19 4.53 15.39
N TYR A 96 2.04 5.54 15.62
CA TYR A 96 2.22 6.16 16.93
C TYR A 96 1.45 7.48 17.08
N HIS A 97 0.74 7.90 16.03
CA HIS A 97 -0.09 9.09 16.05
C HIS A 97 -1.41 8.82 16.78
N TYR A 98 -2.10 7.75 16.40
CA TYR A 98 -3.36 7.36 17.06
C TYR A 98 -3.12 6.41 18.25
N ASP A 99 -2.03 5.62 18.21
CA ASP A 99 -1.54 4.77 19.31
C ASP A 99 -2.64 3.84 19.89
N TYR A 100 -3.48 3.27 19.02
CA TYR A 100 -4.63 2.42 19.41
C TYR A 100 -4.26 1.02 19.92
N ALA A 101 -3.01 0.60 19.77
CA ALA A 101 -2.49 -0.64 20.31
C ALA A 101 -1.11 -0.39 20.95
N PRO A 102 -0.75 -1.10 22.03
CA PRO A 102 0.56 -0.96 22.65
C PRO A 102 1.70 -1.11 21.64
N ARG A 103 2.69 -0.23 21.71
CA ARG A 103 3.77 -0.16 20.70
C ARG A 103 4.58 -1.44 20.58
N ASP A 104 4.82 -2.12 21.70
CA ASP A 104 5.47 -3.44 21.73
C ASP A 104 4.66 -4.50 20.99
N VAL A 105 3.32 -4.47 21.11
CA VAL A 105 2.41 -5.33 20.34
C VAL A 105 2.43 -4.97 18.86
N GLN A 106 2.39 -3.68 18.49
CA GLN A 106 2.51 -3.25 17.09
C GLN A 106 3.84 -3.74 16.48
N GLN A 107 4.97 -3.57 17.18
CA GLN A 107 6.27 -4.05 16.72
C GLN A 107 6.33 -5.57 16.58
N LYS A 108 5.75 -6.33 17.51
CA LYS A 108 5.63 -7.80 17.42
C LYS A 108 4.86 -8.19 16.15
N VAL A 109 3.66 -7.64 15.97
CA VAL A 109 2.79 -7.93 14.82
C VAL A 109 3.47 -7.54 13.51
N PHE A 110 4.12 -6.38 13.45
CA PHE A 110 4.86 -5.95 12.25
C PHE A 110 5.96 -6.96 11.88
N ARG A 111 6.75 -7.44 12.85
CA ARG A 111 7.78 -8.46 12.60
C ARG A 111 7.21 -9.81 12.18
N THR A 112 6.06 -10.21 12.72
CA THR A 112 5.35 -11.42 12.24
C THR A 112 5.00 -11.30 10.76
N HIS A 113 4.50 -10.14 10.32
CA HIS A 113 4.16 -9.90 8.92
C HIS A 113 5.40 -9.84 8.01
N ILE A 114 6.52 -9.30 8.52
CA ILE A 114 7.81 -9.38 7.81
C ILE A 114 8.25 -10.83 7.63
N ALA A 115 8.12 -11.67 8.67
CA ALA A 115 8.43 -13.10 8.56
C ALA A 115 7.54 -13.79 7.51
N ALA A 116 6.24 -13.52 7.50
CA ALA A 116 5.31 -14.05 6.51
C ALA A 116 5.63 -13.58 5.07
N ALA A 117 6.01 -12.32 4.88
CA ALA A 117 6.44 -11.80 3.59
C ALA A 117 7.70 -12.50 3.08
N ARG A 118 8.67 -12.72 3.97
CA ARG A 118 9.91 -13.46 3.67
C ARG A 118 9.63 -14.92 3.28
N GLU A 119 8.77 -15.61 4.02
CA GLU A 119 8.45 -17.03 3.76
C GLU A 119 7.60 -17.22 2.50
N SER A 120 6.60 -16.37 2.29
CA SER A 120 5.72 -16.45 1.11
C SER A 120 6.37 -15.93 -0.18
N GLY A 121 7.41 -15.10 -0.05
CA GLY A 121 8.01 -14.36 -1.17
C GLY A 121 7.14 -13.22 -1.71
N LEU A 122 6.00 -12.91 -1.05
CA LEU A 122 5.13 -11.81 -1.44
C LEU A 122 5.61 -10.48 -0.84
N PRO A 123 5.38 -9.35 -1.52
CA PRO A 123 5.71 -8.04 -0.97
C PRO A 123 4.88 -7.69 0.26
N LEU A 124 5.52 -7.04 1.23
CA LEU A 124 4.87 -6.43 2.40
C LEU A 124 4.40 -5.00 2.08
N VAL A 125 3.17 -4.66 2.43
CA VAL A 125 2.60 -3.31 2.38
C VAL A 125 2.74 -2.69 3.77
N ILE A 126 3.61 -1.68 3.88
CA ILE A 126 4.07 -1.13 5.16
C ILE A 126 3.42 0.22 5.46
N HIS A 127 2.67 0.28 6.57
CA HIS A 127 2.20 1.52 7.17
C HIS A 127 3.25 2.13 8.10
N ALA A 128 3.46 3.43 7.99
CA ALA A 128 4.31 4.17 8.91
C ALA A 128 3.70 5.54 9.19
N ARG A 129 3.44 5.82 10.48
CA ARG A 129 2.97 7.14 10.89
C ARG A 129 3.54 7.53 12.25
N GLU A 130 4.30 8.63 12.27
CA GLU A 130 5.01 9.13 13.45
C GLU A 130 5.90 8.07 14.14
N ALA A 131 6.39 7.10 13.37
CA ALA A 131 7.14 5.94 13.84
C ALA A 131 8.42 5.67 13.01
N ASP A 132 8.89 6.68 12.27
CA ASP A 132 9.95 6.58 11.27
C ASP A 132 11.23 5.88 11.77
N GLU A 133 11.68 6.23 12.98
CA GLU A 133 12.89 5.66 13.57
C GLU A 133 12.74 4.15 13.84
N ASP A 134 11.62 3.74 14.42
CA ASP A 134 11.37 2.33 14.74
C ASP A 134 11.07 1.51 13.47
N VAL A 135 10.33 2.07 12.50
CA VAL A 135 10.14 1.40 11.21
C VAL A 135 11.48 1.19 10.52
N GLY A 136 12.30 2.24 10.39
CA GLY A 136 13.62 2.14 9.75
C GLY A 136 14.55 1.15 10.44
N ARG A 137 14.57 1.14 11.78
CA ARG A 137 15.34 0.18 12.58
C ARG A 137 14.86 -1.25 12.36
N ILE A 138 13.56 -1.52 12.47
CA ILE A 138 12.97 -2.86 12.28
C ILE A 138 13.28 -3.38 10.87
N LEU A 139 13.10 -2.55 9.85
CA LEU A 139 13.40 -2.94 8.46
C LEU A 139 14.86 -3.29 8.27
N THR A 140 15.78 -2.49 8.81
CA THR A 140 17.22 -2.74 8.72
C THR A 140 17.61 -4.04 9.42
N GLU A 141 17.13 -4.25 10.65
CA GLU A 141 17.38 -5.47 11.41
C GLU A 141 16.85 -6.71 10.68
N GLU A 142 15.61 -6.65 10.20
CA GLU A 142 14.96 -7.80 9.55
C GLU A 142 15.53 -8.11 8.16
N MET A 143 15.98 -7.11 7.39
CA MET A 143 16.72 -7.37 6.15
C MET A 143 18.05 -8.07 6.41
N GLY A 144 18.72 -7.75 7.52
CA GLY A 144 19.93 -8.45 7.95
C GLY A 144 19.71 -9.94 8.27
N ARG A 145 18.46 -10.36 8.51
CA ARG A 145 18.09 -11.76 8.79
C ARG A 145 17.63 -12.51 7.54
N GLY A 146 17.36 -11.80 6.45
CA GLY A 146 16.93 -12.37 5.18
C GLY A 146 16.09 -11.38 4.40
N ALA A 147 16.37 -11.27 3.10
CA ALA A 147 15.71 -10.31 2.22
C ALA A 147 14.19 -10.57 2.08
N PHE A 148 13.41 -9.50 2.00
CA PHE A 148 12.00 -9.54 1.64
C PHE A 148 11.66 -8.33 0.75
N LYS A 149 10.58 -8.44 -0.04
CA LYS A 149 10.06 -7.34 -0.87
C LYS A 149 9.11 -6.50 -0.04
N ALA A 150 9.08 -5.18 -0.22
CA ALA A 150 8.09 -4.33 0.42
C ALA A 150 7.86 -3.01 -0.30
N VAL A 151 6.74 -2.36 0.05
CA VAL A 151 6.40 -0.98 -0.28
C VAL A 151 6.10 -0.21 1.00
N LEU A 152 6.69 0.97 1.16
CA LEU A 152 6.20 1.99 2.09
C LEU A 152 5.02 2.69 1.42
N HIS A 153 3.80 2.32 1.79
CA HIS A 153 2.60 2.91 1.18
C HIS A 153 2.31 4.27 1.81
N CYS A 154 1.43 5.03 1.15
CA CYS A 154 0.95 6.35 1.56
C CYS A 154 2.04 7.23 2.15
N PHE A 155 3.19 7.30 1.46
CA PHE A 155 4.41 7.82 2.06
C PHE A 155 4.22 9.28 2.50
N SER A 156 4.25 9.47 3.82
CA SER A 156 4.06 10.75 4.50
C SER A 156 5.09 10.99 5.62
N SER A 157 6.10 10.11 5.69
CA SER A 157 7.24 10.16 6.60
C SER A 157 8.34 11.12 6.13
N GLY A 158 9.36 11.31 6.96
CA GLY A 158 10.51 12.16 6.66
C GLY A 158 11.49 11.52 5.68
N ARG A 159 12.37 12.36 5.11
CA ARG A 159 13.39 11.96 4.12
C ARG A 159 14.25 10.77 4.54
N ARG A 160 14.62 10.68 5.82
CA ARG A 160 15.47 9.59 6.31
C ARG A 160 14.84 8.22 6.12
N LEU A 161 13.53 8.06 6.36
CA LEU A 161 12.87 6.77 6.17
C LEU A 161 12.81 6.38 4.68
N ALA A 162 12.58 7.36 3.78
CA ALA A 162 12.63 7.11 2.34
C ALA A 162 14.01 6.61 1.89
N GLU A 163 15.08 7.24 2.39
CA GLU A 163 16.47 6.83 2.10
C GLU A 163 16.73 5.40 2.58
N VAL A 164 16.35 5.06 3.82
CA VAL A 164 16.46 3.69 4.34
C VAL A 164 15.69 2.71 3.46
N GLY A 165 14.45 3.03 3.07
CA GLY A 165 13.65 2.19 2.19
C GLY A 165 14.35 1.93 0.85
N VAL A 166 14.89 2.96 0.22
CA VAL A 166 15.63 2.86 -1.05
C VAL A 166 16.93 2.07 -0.90
N GLU A 167 17.71 2.33 0.16
CA GLU A 167 18.94 1.60 0.48
C GLU A 167 18.70 0.09 0.66
N LEU A 168 17.56 -0.27 1.24
CA LEU A 168 17.11 -1.66 1.42
C LEU A 168 16.44 -2.25 0.16
N GLY A 169 16.34 -1.49 -0.93
CA GLY A 169 15.74 -1.94 -2.19
C GLY A 169 14.21 -2.05 -2.15
N LEU A 170 13.55 -1.28 -1.28
CA LEU A 170 12.09 -1.22 -1.17
C LEU A 170 11.48 -0.21 -2.15
N SER A 171 10.19 -0.38 -2.44
CA SER A 171 9.41 0.58 -3.21
C SER A 171 8.75 1.62 -2.30
N ILE A 172 8.39 2.77 -2.86
CA ILE A 172 7.69 3.85 -2.15
C ILE A 172 6.49 4.27 -2.97
N SER A 173 5.31 4.30 -2.34
CA SER A 173 4.06 4.68 -2.98
C SER A 173 3.55 6.02 -2.46
N PHE A 174 2.98 6.81 -3.36
CA PHE A 174 2.49 8.14 -3.07
C PHE A 174 0.98 8.24 -3.29
N SER A 175 0.27 8.68 -2.26
CA SER A 175 -1.17 8.92 -2.28
C SER A 175 -1.48 10.37 -2.65
N GLY A 176 -2.77 10.75 -2.60
CA GLY A 176 -3.24 12.10 -2.90
C GLY A 176 -2.55 13.23 -2.13
N ILE A 177 -1.81 12.92 -1.04
CA ILE A 177 -0.99 13.87 -0.28
C ILE A 177 -0.04 14.67 -1.18
N VAL A 178 0.52 14.08 -2.24
CA VAL A 178 1.44 14.81 -3.16
C VAL A 178 0.79 16.00 -3.84
N THR A 179 -0.54 15.99 -3.97
CA THR A 179 -1.31 17.07 -4.59
C THR A 179 -1.60 18.23 -3.64
N PHE A 180 -1.31 18.08 -2.34
CA PHE A 180 -1.68 19.08 -1.35
C PHE A 180 -0.73 20.27 -1.38
N ARG A 181 -1.26 21.46 -1.09
CA ARG A 181 -0.51 22.72 -1.15
C ARG A 181 0.79 22.68 -0.35
N ASN A 182 0.77 22.10 0.86
CA ASN A 182 1.89 22.11 1.80
C ASN A 182 2.77 20.85 1.75
N SER A 183 2.72 20.07 0.67
CA SER A 183 3.46 18.80 0.52
C SER A 183 4.77 18.93 -0.26
N ASP A 184 5.47 20.07 -0.16
CA ASP A 184 6.73 20.31 -0.89
C ASP A 184 7.81 19.29 -0.51
N GLU A 185 7.90 18.91 0.77
CA GLU A 185 8.83 17.89 1.24
C GLU A 185 8.52 16.52 0.63
N ILE A 186 7.24 16.11 0.62
CA ILE A 186 6.83 14.83 0.01
C ILE A 186 7.13 14.83 -1.50
N ARG A 187 6.90 15.93 -2.22
CA ARG A 187 7.28 16.07 -3.63
C ARG A 187 8.79 15.99 -3.84
N SER A 188 9.57 16.63 -2.96
CA SER A 188 11.04 16.56 -2.98
C SER A 188 11.56 15.15 -2.73
N ILE A 189 10.90 14.38 -1.86
CA ILE A 189 11.21 12.96 -1.64
C ILE A 189 10.86 12.15 -2.87
N ALA A 190 9.63 12.28 -3.40
CA ALA A 190 9.19 11.60 -4.62
C ALA A 190 10.13 11.83 -5.81
N ALA A 191 10.62 13.06 -5.99
CA ALA A 191 11.58 13.39 -7.03
C ALA A 191 12.90 12.62 -6.90
N ALA A 192 13.34 12.32 -5.67
CA ALA A 192 14.58 11.63 -5.35
C ALA A 192 14.46 10.09 -5.34
N VAL A 193 13.25 9.53 -5.27
CA VAL A 193 13.03 8.07 -5.34
C VAL A 193 13.45 7.54 -6.72
N PRO A 194 14.24 6.45 -6.79
CA PRO A 194 14.56 5.79 -8.05
C PRO A 194 13.30 5.44 -8.84
N ARG A 195 13.32 5.69 -10.16
CA ARG A 195 12.14 5.57 -11.01
C ARG A 195 11.56 4.16 -11.05
N ASP A 196 12.39 3.13 -10.87
CA ASP A 196 11.99 1.73 -10.82
C ASP A 196 11.37 1.28 -9.48
N ARG A 197 11.30 2.19 -8.50
CA ARG A 197 10.77 1.97 -7.14
C ARG A 197 9.58 2.86 -6.79
N LEU A 198 9.14 3.68 -7.74
CA LEU A 198 8.04 4.62 -7.56
C LEU A 198 6.69 3.94 -7.84
N LEU A 199 5.75 4.08 -6.91
CA LEU A 199 4.35 3.65 -7.07
C LEU A 199 3.38 4.81 -6.78
N VAL A 200 2.13 4.61 -7.16
CA VAL A 200 1.03 5.56 -6.96
C VAL A 200 -0.21 4.83 -6.44
N GLU A 201 -1.00 5.52 -5.62
CA GLU A 201 -2.20 4.96 -5.01
C GLU A 201 -3.21 6.05 -4.63
N THR A 202 -4.40 5.62 -4.20
CA THR A 202 -5.39 6.51 -3.58
C THR A 202 -5.36 6.52 -2.07
N ASP A 203 -5.19 5.35 -1.43
CA ASP A 203 -5.60 5.10 -0.05
C ASP A 203 -7.09 5.38 0.19
N ALA A 204 -7.93 5.15 -0.83
CA ALA A 204 -9.36 5.40 -0.74
C ALA A 204 -10.01 4.54 0.37
N PRO A 205 -10.94 5.08 1.17
CA PRO A 205 -11.68 6.34 0.98
C PRO A 205 -11.00 7.60 1.54
N TYR A 206 -9.76 7.50 2.01
CA TYR A 206 -9.04 8.60 2.66
C TYR A 206 -8.27 9.45 1.65
N LEU A 207 -7.79 10.62 2.10
CA LEU A 207 -6.76 11.41 1.41
C LEU A 207 -7.06 11.82 -0.06
N ALA A 208 -8.33 12.12 -0.37
CA ALA A 208 -8.75 12.55 -1.71
C ALA A 208 -7.81 13.65 -2.28
N PRO A 209 -7.23 13.45 -3.48
CA PRO A 209 -6.32 14.42 -4.08
C PRO A 209 -7.06 15.71 -4.46
N VAL A 210 -6.31 16.78 -4.78
CA VAL A 210 -6.87 17.94 -5.49
C VAL A 210 -7.26 17.49 -6.91
N PRO A 211 -8.48 17.80 -7.41
CA PRO A 211 -9.46 18.77 -6.90
C PRO A 211 -10.55 18.23 -5.94
N HIS A 212 -10.48 16.96 -5.55
CA HIS A 212 -11.50 16.24 -4.77
C HIS A 212 -11.42 16.43 -3.25
N ARG A 213 -10.54 17.31 -2.76
CA ARG A 213 -10.36 17.60 -1.32
C ARG A 213 -11.69 17.86 -0.61
N GLY A 214 -11.85 17.25 0.57
CA GLY A 214 -13.05 17.39 1.40
C GLY A 214 -14.21 16.47 1.01
N ARG A 215 -14.02 15.59 0.02
CA ARG A 215 -14.95 14.51 -0.34
C ARG A 215 -14.31 13.14 -0.07
N PRO A 216 -15.11 12.07 0.07
CA PRO A 216 -14.58 10.71 0.07
C PRO A 216 -13.74 10.44 -1.18
N ASN A 217 -12.60 9.79 -1.00
CA ASN A 217 -11.73 9.37 -2.10
C ASN A 217 -12.27 8.09 -2.75
N GLU A 218 -11.85 7.81 -3.98
CA GLU A 218 -12.15 6.58 -4.71
C GLU A 218 -11.04 6.27 -5.72
N PRO A 219 -10.86 5.00 -6.13
CA PRO A 219 -9.76 4.59 -7.01
C PRO A 219 -9.60 5.40 -8.30
N ALA A 220 -10.69 5.92 -8.87
CA ALA A 220 -10.64 6.76 -10.06
C ALA A 220 -9.74 8.00 -9.88
N PHE A 221 -9.62 8.51 -8.66
CA PHE A 221 -8.86 9.73 -8.37
C PHE A 221 -7.34 9.49 -8.35
N VAL A 222 -6.86 8.24 -8.45
CA VAL A 222 -5.40 7.98 -8.60
C VAL A 222 -4.84 8.65 -9.87
N ALA A 223 -5.68 8.91 -10.88
CA ALA A 223 -5.29 9.68 -12.06
C ALA A 223 -4.84 11.12 -11.72
N ASP A 224 -5.48 11.78 -10.75
CA ASP A 224 -5.07 13.11 -10.30
C ASP A 224 -3.77 13.07 -9.50
N THR A 225 -3.60 12.06 -8.65
CA THR A 225 -2.33 11.81 -7.95
C THR A 225 -1.20 11.57 -8.93
N ALA A 226 -1.42 10.70 -9.93
CA ALA A 226 -0.46 10.38 -10.98
C ALA A 226 -0.07 11.62 -11.78
N ARG A 227 -1.00 12.49 -12.15
CA ARG A 227 -0.68 13.72 -12.89
C ARG A 227 0.30 14.62 -12.13
N VAL A 228 0.07 14.87 -10.84
CA VAL A 228 0.98 15.70 -10.03
C VAL A 228 2.31 14.99 -9.78
N LEU A 229 2.28 13.67 -9.57
CA LEU A 229 3.50 12.89 -9.41
C LEU A 229 4.34 12.93 -10.69
N ALA A 230 3.72 12.88 -11.87
CA ALA A 230 4.40 12.93 -13.17
C ALA A 230 5.12 14.27 -13.35
N GLU A 231 4.44 15.38 -13.07
CA GLU A 231 5.04 16.73 -13.04
C GLU A 231 6.23 16.79 -12.07
N THR A 232 6.08 16.21 -10.87
CA THR A 232 7.12 16.18 -9.83
C THR A 232 8.39 15.45 -10.28
N VAL A 233 8.23 14.40 -11.11
CA VAL A 233 9.35 13.56 -11.56
C VAL A 233 9.82 13.86 -12.98
N GLY A 234 9.25 14.86 -13.64
CA GLY A 234 9.62 15.28 -15.00
C GLY A 234 9.15 14.32 -16.10
N LEU A 235 8.00 13.68 -15.92
CA LEU A 235 7.39 12.75 -16.87
C LEU A 235 6.02 13.26 -17.35
N THR A 236 5.54 12.72 -18.47
CA THR A 236 4.14 12.86 -18.85
C THR A 236 3.24 11.96 -17.98
N PRO A 237 1.94 12.24 -17.85
CA PRO A 237 1.01 11.35 -17.15
C PRO A 237 1.00 9.92 -17.70
N ASP A 238 1.08 9.76 -19.02
CA ASP A 238 1.08 8.44 -19.68
C ASP A 238 2.38 7.67 -19.38
N ASP A 239 3.53 8.35 -19.42
CA ASP A 239 4.83 7.73 -19.09
C ASP A 239 4.88 7.31 -17.62
N LEU A 240 4.34 8.14 -16.70
CA LEU A 240 4.25 7.76 -15.29
C LEU A 240 3.30 6.57 -15.11
N ALA A 241 2.13 6.57 -15.75
CA ALA A 241 1.18 5.48 -15.67
C ALA A 241 1.81 4.16 -16.14
N ALA A 242 2.56 4.18 -17.25
CA ALA A 242 3.31 3.01 -17.72
C ALA A 242 4.41 2.58 -16.73
N LEU A 243 5.25 3.52 -16.28
CA LEU A 243 6.34 3.28 -15.33
C LEU A 243 5.83 2.64 -14.02
N THR A 244 4.84 3.26 -13.39
CA THR A 244 4.27 2.81 -12.12
C THR A 244 3.52 1.48 -12.26
N THR A 245 2.86 1.24 -13.40
CA THR A 245 2.25 -0.06 -13.72
C THR A 245 3.31 -1.16 -13.82
N ASP A 246 4.42 -0.91 -14.52
CA ASP A 246 5.50 -1.88 -14.64
C ASP A 246 6.21 -2.11 -13.30
N ASN A 247 6.40 -1.07 -12.49
CA ASN A 247 6.92 -1.19 -11.13
C ASN A 247 5.99 -2.01 -10.23
N PHE A 248 4.67 -1.81 -10.35
CA PHE A 248 3.67 -2.58 -9.61
C PHE A 248 3.80 -4.07 -9.93
N TYR A 249 3.79 -4.44 -11.21
CA TYR A 249 3.93 -5.85 -11.60
C TYR A 249 5.33 -6.44 -11.35
N ARG A 250 6.37 -5.60 -11.21
CA ARG A 250 7.69 -6.06 -10.75
C ARG A 250 7.71 -6.39 -9.26
N LEU A 251 7.06 -5.58 -8.44
CA LEU A 251 6.98 -5.78 -7.00
C LEU A 251 6.01 -6.91 -6.63
N PHE A 252 4.78 -6.78 -7.12
CA PHE A 252 3.68 -7.73 -6.99
C PHE A 252 3.67 -8.70 -8.18
N ASP A 253 4.78 -9.39 -8.40
CA ASP A 253 4.96 -10.38 -9.47
C ASP A 253 3.82 -11.41 -9.60
N LYS A 254 3.25 -11.86 -8.48
CA LYS A 254 2.07 -12.75 -8.47
C LYS A 254 0.85 -12.14 -9.17
N ALA A 255 0.72 -10.82 -9.21
CA ALA A 255 -0.35 -10.13 -9.93
C ALA A 255 -0.24 -10.30 -11.46
N ALA A 256 0.93 -10.64 -12.00
CA ALA A 256 1.13 -10.80 -13.45
C ALA A 256 0.25 -11.91 -14.06
N ALA A 257 -0.13 -12.91 -13.27
CA ALA A 257 -1.10 -13.95 -13.68
C ALA A 257 -2.52 -13.40 -13.91
N HIS A 258 -2.77 -12.16 -13.48
CA HIS A 258 -4.04 -11.45 -13.59
C HIS A 258 -3.91 -10.16 -14.40
N ARG A 259 -2.87 -10.00 -15.23
CA ARG A 259 -2.72 -8.82 -16.10
C ARG A 259 -3.77 -8.81 -17.21
#